data_AF-A0A0W0ICZ7-F1
#
_entry.id   AF-A0A0W0ICZ7-F1
#
_cell.length_a   1.000
_cell.length_b   1.000
_cell.length_c   1.000
_cell.angle_alpha   90.00
_cell.angle_beta   90.00
_cell.angle_gamma   90.00
#
_symmetry.space_group_name_H-M   'P 1'
#
loop_
_entity.id
_entity.type
_entity.pdbx_description
1 polymer ?
#
loop_
_entity_poly.entity_id
_entity_poly.type
_entity_poly.pdbx_seq_one_letter_code
_entity_poly.pdbx_strand_id
1 'polypeptide(L)'
;MKKSGALLAGEMSGHIFFKERWFGFDDGIYSAARLLEILSQESANAEDLFETFPNDISTPEINIKVTDVTKFSIIEALEKDAQWGDAKLTSIDGVRVDYPKGWGLVRASNTTPVLVLRFEAETEAELQRIKDVFHAELKKVAPDLDLPF
;
A
#
# COMPACT_ATOMS: atom_id res chain seq x y z
N MET A 1 5.03 -2.76 -16.48
CA MET A 1 4.21 -3.24 -17.62
C MET A 1 5.02 -3.81 -18.79
N LYS A 2 6.01 -3.11 -19.38
CA LYS A 2 6.76 -3.61 -20.55
C LYS A 2 7.34 -5.03 -20.37
N LYS A 3 7.95 -5.32 -19.22
CA LYS A 3 8.56 -6.63 -18.92
C LYS A 3 7.51 -7.75 -18.76
N SER A 4 6.37 -7.45 -18.14
CA SER A 4 5.33 -8.44 -17.83
C SER A 4 4.28 -8.60 -18.94
N GLY A 5 4.23 -7.68 -19.90
CA GLY A 5 3.15 -7.63 -20.89
C GLY A 5 1.79 -7.22 -20.31
N ALA A 6 1.76 -6.68 -19.08
CA ALA A 6 0.51 -6.31 -18.40
C ALA A 6 -0.31 -5.30 -19.23
N LEU A 7 -1.63 -5.53 -19.28
CA LEU A 7 -2.59 -4.71 -20.03
C LEU A 7 -3.10 -3.50 -19.24
N LEU A 8 -3.00 -3.54 -17.92
CA LEU A 8 -3.38 -2.49 -16.98
C LEU A 8 -2.39 -2.49 -15.81
N ALA A 9 -2.08 -1.31 -15.27
CA ALA A 9 -1.44 -1.14 -13.98
C ALA A 9 -2.00 0.10 -13.28
N GLY A 10 -1.81 0.19 -11.96
CA GLY A 10 -2.21 1.33 -11.17
C GLY A 10 -1.39 1.44 -9.90
N GLU A 11 -1.26 2.66 -9.40
CA GLU A 11 -0.58 3.00 -8.15
C GLU A 11 -1.51 3.80 -7.24
N MET A 12 -1.30 3.72 -5.92
CA MET A 12 -2.15 4.39 -4.93
C MET A 12 -2.13 5.92 -5.05
N SER A 13 -1.08 6.48 -5.64
CA SER A 13 -0.94 7.91 -5.95
C SER A 13 -1.89 8.40 -7.05
N GLY A 14 -2.64 7.50 -7.70
CA GLY A 14 -3.62 7.81 -8.75
C GLY A 14 -3.09 7.69 -10.18
N HIS A 15 -1.84 7.28 -10.37
CA HIS A 15 -1.31 6.96 -11.70
C HIS A 15 -1.90 5.63 -12.19
N ILE A 16 -2.67 5.68 -13.28
CA ILE A 16 -3.33 4.53 -13.90
C ILE A 16 -2.84 4.40 -15.33
N PHE A 17 -2.42 3.19 -15.71
CA PHE A 17 -1.72 2.90 -16.96
C PHE A 17 -2.51 1.90 -17.79
N PHE A 18 -3.16 2.36 -18.86
CA PHE A 18 -3.82 1.46 -19.82
C PHE A 18 -2.84 1.09 -20.94
N LYS A 19 -2.66 -0.22 -21.17
CA LYS A 19 -2.03 -0.76 -22.38
C LYS A 19 -3.05 -1.40 -23.31
N GLU A 20 -4.13 -1.95 -22.75
CA GLU A 20 -5.31 -2.30 -23.53
C GLU A 20 -5.94 -1.02 -24.11
N ARG A 21 -6.13 -1.01 -25.44
CA ARG A 21 -6.65 0.14 -26.23
C ARG A 21 -5.86 1.45 -26.08
N TRP A 22 -4.67 1.41 -25.49
CA TRP A 22 -3.86 2.59 -25.23
C TRP A 22 -2.34 2.28 -25.24
N PHE A 23 -1.52 3.27 -24.94
CA PHE A 23 -0.09 3.20 -25.22
C PHE A 23 0.74 2.60 -24.08
N GLY A 24 0.21 2.51 -22.87
CA GLY A 24 0.86 1.95 -21.68
C GLY A 24 1.60 2.96 -20.80
N PHE A 25 1.40 4.26 -21.01
CA PHE A 25 1.81 5.32 -20.07
C PHE A 25 0.62 5.74 -19.19
N ASP A 26 0.90 6.38 -18.07
CA ASP A 26 -0.10 6.92 -17.15
C ASP A 26 -0.76 8.17 -17.74
N ASP A 27 -2.09 8.17 -17.76
CA ASP A 27 -2.86 9.26 -18.32
C ASP A 27 -4.16 9.43 -17.53
N GLY A 28 -4.22 10.48 -16.70
CA GLY A 28 -5.39 10.77 -15.89
C GLY A 28 -6.62 11.16 -16.71
N ILE A 29 -6.43 11.81 -17.86
CA ILE A 29 -7.54 12.22 -18.73
C ILE A 29 -8.14 11.00 -19.41
N TYR A 30 -7.29 10.14 -19.96
CA TYR A 30 -7.75 8.88 -20.56
C TYR A 30 -8.37 7.96 -19.51
N SER A 31 -7.80 7.89 -18.30
CA SER A 31 -8.35 7.09 -17.20
C SER A 31 -9.73 7.59 -16.77
N ALA A 32 -9.94 8.91 -16.69
CA ALA A 32 -11.25 9.49 -16.44
C ALA A 32 -12.25 9.14 -17.58
N ALA A 33 -11.82 9.20 -18.84
CA ALA A 33 -12.67 8.79 -19.95
C ALA A 33 -13.04 7.29 -19.90
N ARG A 34 -12.10 6.42 -19.52
CA ARG A 34 -12.36 4.98 -19.31
C ARG A 34 -13.30 4.70 -18.13
N LEU A 35 -13.18 5.48 -17.05
CA LEU A 35 -14.12 5.41 -15.93
C LEU A 35 -15.53 5.80 -16.38
N LEU A 36 -15.68 6.92 -17.10
CA LEU A 36 -16.97 7.37 -17.62
C LEU A 36 -17.57 6.37 -18.61
N GLU A 37 -16.76 5.75 -19.48
CA GLU A 37 -17.18 4.68 -20.38
C GLU A 37 -17.82 3.52 -19.61
N ILE A 38 -17.22 3.07 -18.51
CA ILE A 38 -17.75 1.99 -17.66
C ILE A 38 -19.02 2.44 -16.94
N LEU A 39 -18.97 3.59 -16.24
CA LEU A 39 -20.11 4.10 -15.48
C LEU A 39 -21.36 4.33 -16.35
N SER A 40 -21.18 4.77 -17.60
CA SER A 40 -22.30 5.00 -18.53
C SER A 40 -23.05 3.73 -18.96
N GLN A 41 -22.46 2.55 -18.73
CA GLN A 41 -23.09 1.26 -19.05
C GLN A 41 -23.89 0.70 -17.88
N GLU A 42 -23.75 1.28 -16.69
CA GLU A 42 -24.41 0.84 -15.48
C GLU A 42 -25.73 1.60 -15.26
N SER A 43 -26.72 0.90 -14.73
CA SER A 43 -27.98 1.53 -14.30
C SER A 43 -27.88 2.18 -12.92
N ALA A 44 -26.93 1.72 -12.11
CA ALA A 44 -26.65 2.25 -10.78
C ALA A 44 -25.88 3.57 -10.87
N ASN A 45 -25.98 4.40 -9.83
CA ASN A 45 -25.14 5.59 -9.74
C ASN A 45 -23.69 5.20 -9.37
N ALA A 46 -22.75 6.15 -9.45
CA ALA A 46 -21.34 5.86 -9.19
C ALA A 46 -21.07 5.37 -7.76
N GLU A 47 -21.72 5.95 -6.75
CA GLU A 47 -21.57 5.55 -5.35
C GLU A 47 -22.00 4.10 -5.17
N ASP A 48 -23.23 3.78 -5.58
CA ASP A 48 -23.81 2.43 -5.45
C ASP A 48 -22.92 1.39 -6.14
N LEU A 49 -22.34 1.72 -7.30
CA LEU A 49 -21.44 0.81 -8.00
C LEU A 49 -20.13 0.58 -7.23
N PHE A 50 -19.51 1.65 -6.70
CA PHE A 50 -18.28 1.52 -5.92
C PHE A 50 -18.51 0.74 -4.61
N GLU A 51 -19.68 0.90 -3.97
CA GLU A 51 -20.06 0.15 -2.76
C GLU A 51 -20.21 -1.37 -3.00
N THR A 52 -20.32 -1.83 -4.25
CA THR A 52 -20.39 -3.28 -4.55
C THR A 52 -19.05 -4.01 -4.38
N PHE A 53 -17.92 -3.29 -4.38
CA PHE A 53 -16.61 -3.90 -4.21
C PHE A 53 -16.33 -4.22 -2.74
N PRO A 54 -15.69 -5.37 -2.43
CA PRO A 54 -15.22 -5.65 -1.08
C PRO A 54 -14.35 -4.51 -0.56
N ASN A 55 -14.62 -4.07 0.67
CA ASN A 55 -13.91 -2.96 1.29
C ASN A 55 -13.47 -3.34 2.71
N ASP A 56 -12.16 -3.35 2.92
CA ASP A 56 -11.56 -3.55 4.23
C ASP A 56 -11.44 -2.22 4.98
N ILE A 57 -11.26 -2.30 6.30
CA ILE A 57 -10.94 -1.14 7.11
C ILE A 57 -9.50 -0.77 6.84
N SER A 58 -9.24 0.49 6.46
CA SER A 58 -7.90 0.97 6.12
C SER A 58 -7.48 2.15 6.97
N THR A 59 -6.18 2.26 7.24
CA THR A 59 -5.61 3.50 7.76
C THR A 59 -5.43 4.52 6.64
N PRO A 60 -5.42 5.83 6.98
CA PRO A 60 -4.75 6.79 6.10
C PRO A 60 -3.27 6.41 5.93
N GLU A 61 -2.59 7.03 4.97
CA GLU A 61 -1.14 6.93 4.88
C GLU A 61 -0.50 7.50 6.16
N ILE A 62 0.34 6.70 6.81
CA ILE A 62 1.07 7.08 8.02
C ILE A 62 2.50 7.42 7.63
N ASN A 63 2.93 8.62 7.98
CA ASN A 63 4.28 9.11 7.69
C ASN A 63 5.07 9.32 8.99
N ILE A 64 6.19 8.61 9.11
CA ILE A 64 7.09 8.68 10.26
C ILE A 64 8.37 9.37 9.84
N LYS A 65 8.67 10.51 10.46
CA LYS A 65 9.90 11.25 10.16
C LYS A 65 11.11 10.47 10.64
N VAL A 66 12.06 10.29 9.74
CA VAL A 66 13.37 9.69 9.99
C VAL A 66 14.44 10.57 9.35
N THR A 67 15.64 10.05 9.13
CA THR A 67 16.67 10.75 8.37
C THR A 67 16.91 10.05 7.04
N ASP A 68 17.39 10.77 6.03
CA ASP A 68 17.81 10.13 4.77
C ASP A 68 18.94 9.11 4.97
N VAL A 69 19.72 9.26 6.04
CA VAL A 69 20.81 8.33 6.39
C VAL A 69 20.25 7.02 6.97
N THR A 70 19.16 7.08 7.73
CA THR A 70 18.66 5.93 8.50
C THR A 70 17.47 5.22 7.86
N LYS A 71 16.72 5.88 6.95
CA LYS A 71 15.47 5.30 6.42
C LYS A 71 15.65 3.94 5.74
N PHE A 72 16.72 3.76 4.96
CA PHE A 72 16.97 2.50 4.26
C PHE A 72 17.53 1.42 5.19
N SER A 73 18.42 1.78 6.13
CA SER A 73 18.95 0.79 7.08
C SER A 73 17.89 0.26 8.04
N ILE A 74 16.87 1.06 8.37
CA ILE A 74 15.71 0.57 9.13
C ILE A 74 14.94 -0.49 8.33
N ILE A 75 14.69 -0.25 7.04
CA ILE A 75 14.02 -1.23 6.17
C ILE A 75 14.85 -2.50 6.03
N GLU A 76 16.16 -2.39 5.78
CA GLU A 76 17.06 -3.55 5.69
C GLU A 76 17.07 -4.38 6.98
N ALA A 77 17.06 -3.73 8.15
CA ALA A 77 16.98 -4.41 9.44
C ALA A 77 15.63 -5.14 9.61
N LEU A 78 14.52 -4.55 9.18
CA LEU A 78 13.21 -5.20 9.22
C LEU A 78 13.12 -6.38 8.26
N GLU A 79 13.70 -6.29 7.06
CA GLU A 79 13.73 -7.41 6.11
C GLU A 79 14.50 -8.61 6.65
N LYS A 80 15.56 -8.35 7.43
CA LYS A 80 16.48 -9.37 7.91
C LYS A 80 16.09 -9.98 9.25
N ASP A 81 15.74 -9.13 10.22
CA ASP A 81 15.70 -9.52 11.64
C ASP A 81 14.26 -9.61 12.18
N ALA A 82 13.29 -8.96 11.53
CA ALA A 82 11.93 -8.91 12.05
C ALA A 82 11.19 -10.26 11.94
N GLN A 83 10.30 -10.50 12.89
CA GLN A 83 9.52 -11.73 13.00
C GLN A 83 8.04 -11.44 12.76
N TRP A 84 7.55 -11.80 11.58
CA TRP A 84 6.20 -11.46 11.12
C TRP A 84 5.14 -12.55 11.38
N GLY A 85 5.54 -13.67 12.00
CA GLY A 85 4.65 -14.81 12.23
C GLY A 85 4.30 -15.56 10.95
N ASP A 86 3.15 -16.23 10.94
CA ASP A 86 2.64 -16.96 9.78
C ASP A 86 1.98 -16.00 8.78
N ALA A 87 2.81 -15.45 7.89
CA ALA A 87 2.41 -14.44 6.92
C ALA A 87 3.22 -14.56 5.63
N LYS A 88 2.68 -14.01 4.54
CA LYS A 88 3.39 -13.91 3.27
C LYS A 88 4.13 -12.57 3.18
N LEU A 89 5.45 -12.64 3.02
CA LEU A 89 6.31 -11.46 2.90
C LEU A 89 6.56 -11.07 1.45
N THR A 90 6.55 -9.76 1.20
CA THR A 90 6.99 -9.15 -0.06
C THR A 90 7.98 -8.03 0.26
N SER A 91 9.21 -8.14 -0.27
CA SER A 91 10.31 -7.21 -0.04
C SER A 91 10.76 -6.50 -1.33
N ILE A 92 9.81 -6.15 -2.21
CA ILE A 92 10.10 -5.49 -3.49
C ILE A 92 10.33 -3.99 -3.30
N ASP A 93 9.60 -3.37 -2.36
CA ASP A 93 9.65 -1.95 -2.04
C ASP A 93 9.24 -1.75 -0.57
N GLY A 94 10.23 -1.87 0.31
CA GLY A 94 10.00 -2.00 1.75
C GLY A 94 9.47 -3.39 2.12
N VAL A 95 8.91 -3.50 3.32
CA VAL A 95 8.35 -4.74 3.86
C VAL A 95 6.83 -4.68 3.81
N ARG A 96 6.23 -5.50 2.95
CA ARG A 96 4.79 -5.80 2.98
C ARG A 96 4.57 -7.19 3.57
N VAL A 97 3.61 -7.27 4.48
CA VAL A 97 3.24 -8.50 5.19
C VAL A 97 1.76 -8.73 4.97
N ASP A 98 1.42 -9.77 4.20
CA ASP A 98 0.04 -10.19 3.95
C ASP A 98 -0.33 -11.34 4.91
N TYR A 99 -1.29 -11.09 5.80
CA TYR A 99 -1.93 -12.06 6.69
C TYR A 99 -3.25 -12.56 6.08
N PRO A 100 -3.86 -13.64 6.61
CA PRO A 100 -5.12 -14.15 6.08
C PRO A 100 -6.30 -13.17 6.07
N LYS A 101 -6.30 -12.14 6.94
CA LYS A 101 -7.42 -11.20 7.13
C LYS A 101 -7.03 -9.72 7.08
N GLY A 102 -5.87 -9.42 6.51
CA GLY A 102 -5.35 -8.07 6.44
C GLY A 102 -3.87 -8.02 6.07
N TRP A 103 -3.35 -6.83 5.89
CA TRP A 103 -1.95 -6.62 5.53
C TRP A 103 -1.38 -5.34 6.13
N GLY A 104 -0.06 -5.28 6.23
CA GLY A 104 0.68 -4.08 6.59
C GLY A 104 1.84 -3.82 5.65
N LEU A 105 2.19 -2.54 5.49
CA LEU A 105 3.34 -2.08 4.71
C LEU A 105 4.16 -1.09 5.53
N VAL A 106 5.48 -1.21 5.45
CA VAL A 106 6.42 -0.16 5.80
C VAL A 106 7.47 -0.05 4.70
N ARG A 107 7.65 1.14 4.14
CA ARG A 107 8.69 1.41 3.14
C ARG A 107 9.37 2.75 3.37
N ALA A 108 10.58 2.91 2.85
CA ALA A 108 11.26 4.19 2.83
C ALA A 108 10.71 5.05 1.67
N SER A 109 10.41 6.32 1.94
CA SER A 109 10.12 7.27 0.86
C SER A 109 11.38 7.56 0.04
N ASN A 110 11.25 7.54 -1.28
CA ASN A 110 12.34 7.88 -2.20
C ASN A 110 12.63 9.38 -2.25
N THR A 111 11.63 10.22 -1.98
CA THR A 111 11.72 11.68 -2.18
C THR A 111 11.82 12.47 -0.89
N THR A 112 11.47 11.86 0.24
CA THR A 112 11.42 12.53 1.55
C THR A 112 12.03 11.65 2.64
N PRO A 113 12.53 12.24 3.75
CA PRO A 113 13.13 11.49 4.85
C PRO A 113 12.03 10.94 5.79
N VAL A 114 11.14 10.11 5.25
CA VAL A 114 10.05 9.47 5.99
C VAL A 114 9.98 7.98 5.69
N LEU A 115 9.50 7.21 6.67
CA LEU A 115 8.91 5.90 6.45
C LEU A 115 7.42 6.09 6.17
N VAL A 116 6.93 5.42 5.13
CA VAL A 116 5.53 5.40 4.72
C VAL A 116 4.92 4.06 5.15
N LEU A 117 3.81 4.12 5.88
CA LEU A 117 3.11 2.94 6.35
C LEU A 117 1.63 2.98 5.99
N ARG A 118 1.04 1.79 5.85
CA ARG A 118 -0.39 1.59 5.67
C ARG A 118 -0.79 0.21 6.16
N PHE A 119 -1.99 0.12 6.73
CA PHE A 119 -2.57 -1.12 7.22
C PHE A 119 -4.01 -1.25 6.74
N GLU A 120 -4.41 -2.47 6.39
CA GLU A 120 -5.80 -2.81 6.10
C GLU A 120 -6.17 -4.15 6.75
N ALA A 121 -7.41 -4.29 7.19
CA ALA A 121 -7.93 -5.55 7.70
C ALA A 121 -9.46 -5.63 7.63
N GLU A 122 -9.98 -6.85 7.66
CA GLU A 122 -11.42 -7.13 7.65
C GLU A 122 -12.14 -6.67 8.94
N THR A 123 -11.40 -6.49 10.05
CA THR A 123 -11.97 -6.09 11.35
C THR A 123 -11.02 -5.17 12.11
N GLU A 124 -11.56 -4.31 12.97
CA GLU A 124 -10.76 -3.42 13.84
C GLU A 124 -9.79 -4.17 14.75
N ALA A 125 -10.20 -5.34 15.25
CA ALA A 125 -9.35 -6.18 16.10
C ALA A 125 -8.12 -6.71 15.33
N GLU A 126 -8.32 -7.13 14.08
CA GLU A 126 -7.22 -7.58 13.24
C GLU A 126 -6.34 -6.41 12.78
N LEU A 127 -6.94 -5.25 12.48
CA LEU A 127 -6.20 -4.03 12.16
C LEU A 127 -5.26 -3.64 13.31
N GLN A 128 -5.77 -3.65 14.54
CA GLN A 128 -4.96 -3.35 15.72
C GLN A 128 -3.87 -4.41 15.93
N ARG A 129 -4.19 -5.70 15.77
CA ARG A 129 -3.19 -6.77 15.88
C ARG A 129 -2.03 -6.57 14.89
N ILE A 130 -2.34 -6.22 13.64
CA ILE A 130 -1.31 -5.97 12.61
C ILE A 130 -0.47 -4.75 12.99
N LYS A 131 -1.10 -3.64 13.41
CA LYS A 131 -0.40 -2.44 13.90
C LYS A 131 0.55 -2.78 15.05
N ASP A 132 0.09 -3.55 16.04
CA ASP A 132 0.89 -3.94 17.21
C ASP A 132 2.14 -4.74 16.80
N VAL A 133 2.02 -5.65 15.82
CA VAL A 133 3.18 -6.38 15.29
C VAL A 133 4.17 -5.41 14.64
N PHE A 134 3.72 -4.53 13.74
CA PHE A 134 4.60 -3.56 13.10
C PHE A 134 5.24 -2.61 14.11
N HIS A 135 4.49 -2.16 15.10
CA HIS A 135 4.98 -1.33 16.18
C HIS A 135 6.09 -2.05 16.97
N ALA A 136 5.87 -3.31 17.33
CA ALA A 136 6.87 -4.12 18.04
C ALA A 136 8.15 -4.33 17.22
N GLU A 137 8.04 -4.70 15.94
CA GLU A 137 9.20 -4.92 15.09
C GLU A 137 9.98 -3.62 14.80
N LEU A 138 9.28 -2.51 14.57
CA LEU A 138 9.90 -1.19 14.40
C LEU A 138 10.65 -0.75 15.67
N LYS A 139 10.08 -0.98 16.85
CA LYS A 139 10.75 -0.66 18.12
C LYS A 139 11.98 -1.51 18.40
N LYS A 140 12.09 -2.72 17.84
CA LYS A 140 13.31 -3.54 17.97
C LYS A 140 14.47 -2.95 17.17
N VAL A 141 14.21 -2.49 15.95
CA VAL A 141 15.26 -1.96 15.05
C VAL A 141 15.56 -0.48 15.27
N ALA A 142 14.56 0.29 15.74
CA ALA A 142 14.67 1.72 15.96
C ALA A 142 13.86 2.14 17.20
N PRO A 143 14.38 1.88 18.42
CA PRO A 143 13.67 2.08 19.68
C PRO A 143 13.16 3.50 19.93
N ASP A 144 13.90 4.49 19.43
CA ASP A 144 13.64 5.92 19.65
C ASP A 144 12.62 6.52 18.67
N LEU A 145 12.12 5.76 17.68
CA LEU A 145 11.11 6.28 16.75
C LEU A 145 9.79 6.54 17.46
N ASP A 146 9.20 7.70 17.23
CA ASP A 146 7.82 7.99 17.60
C ASP A 146 6.88 7.35 16.57
N LEU A 147 6.03 6.41 17.02
CA LEU A 147 5.15 5.62 16.16
C LEU A 147 3.70 6.05 16.41
N PRO A 148 3.05 6.80 15.50
CA PRO A 148 1.77 7.44 15.76
C PRO A 148 0.56 6.54 15.44
N PHE A 149 0.65 5.22 15.69
CA PHE A 149 -0.39 4.25 15.34
C PHE A 149 -0.44 3.04 16.29
#